data_AF-A0A840MST8-F1
#
_entry.id   AF-A0A840MST8-F1
#
_cell.length_a   1.000
_cell.length_b   1.000
_cell.length_c   1.000
_cell.angle_alpha   90.00
_cell.angle_beta   90.00
_cell.angle_gamma   90.00
#
_symmetry.space_group_name_H-M   'P 1'
#
loop_
_entity.id
_entity.type
_entity.pdbx_description
1 polymer ?
#
loop_
_entity_poly.entity_id
_entity_poly.type
_entity_poly.pdbx_seq_one_letter_code
_entity_poly.pdbx_strand_id
1 'polypeptide(L)'
;MASFLDTWLDGVEDGWGIPVLLAVFVTLWTAFLAIAYLNGDLHPDVIEAWTIGQTLDWGGAKHPPLMGWVTHAWTLVFPVADWSFHLLAMANSALALWIIDLTTRRFTKGDKRAIVLLLLMLLPIYQFQAQRFNANSVLFAVWPLAIYFFLRSFETRSAGWAAAAGLAGALAILGKYYSAFLIVGFIFAAVLHPARRAYLTSAAPWISAAAGLLLLTPHVHWMLTSGTSPLGYALATHGGLTTGRAFLSGLTFLLGLAATLTLPGLVWAVMIRTRAGDYLRGFRPMDPGLLLLLLIAIGAIIVPPVVSLLLRNSLTAVWASPGLFAFVLVAVCVARFSVDRKETRRLAAGVLAVTVVAVLLAPAHAYYRNGHPFREGRNYYSRATAEVMQRWRQLSPSPLKAVSGDKLAMAMGFYSPDHPAFAVPFNQQYVWQMPSEAALREGWATMCLPDEETCLLWLKQIAATAPGAVTFDFVVQPKLWGMAGVPARIAALLVPPNTAR
;
A
#
# COMPACT_ATOMS: atom_id res chain seq x y z
N MET A 1 -0.19 -25.54 -34.80
CA MET A 1 0.86 -24.92 -33.94
C MET A 1 0.18 -24.44 -32.66
N ALA A 2 0.71 -24.79 -31.50
CA ALA A 2 0.22 -24.24 -30.24
C ALA A 2 0.42 -22.72 -30.24
N SER A 3 -0.57 -21.95 -29.77
CA SER A 3 -0.40 -20.49 -29.66
C SER A 3 0.62 -20.18 -28.55
N PHE A 4 1.26 -19.01 -28.59
CA PHE A 4 2.16 -18.57 -27.51
C PHE A 4 1.50 -18.66 -26.12
N LEU A 5 0.21 -18.34 -26.02
CA LEU A 5 -0.56 -18.46 -24.79
C LEU A 5 -0.78 -19.92 -24.36
N ASP A 6 -0.89 -20.85 -25.31
CA ASP A 6 -0.94 -22.27 -24.97
C ASP A 6 0.39 -22.70 -24.34
N THR A 7 1.53 -22.38 -24.96
CA THR A 7 2.85 -22.70 -24.39
C THR A 7 3.05 -22.08 -23.01
N TRP A 8 2.63 -20.83 -22.80
CA TRP A 8 2.67 -20.18 -21.49
C TRP A 8 1.81 -20.90 -20.44
N LEU A 9 0.60 -21.33 -20.81
CA LEU A 9 -0.29 -22.06 -19.90
C LEU A 9 0.25 -23.45 -19.55
N ASP A 10 0.92 -24.15 -20.47
CA ASP A 10 1.62 -25.41 -20.15
C ASP A 10 2.73 -25.14 -19.12
N GLY A 11 3.43 -24.02 -19.29
CA GLY A 11 4.46 -23.55 -18.36
C GLY A 11 4.01 -23.31 -16.92
N VAL A 12 2.71 -23.18 -16.64
CA VAL A 12 2.18 -22.97 -15.28
C VAL A 12 2.48 -24.18 -14.39
N GLU A 13 2.35 -25.39 -14.92
CA GLU A 13 2.67 -26.63 -14.20
C GLU A 13 4.17 -26.96 -14.29
N ASP A 14 4.84 -26.60 -15.39
CA ASP A 14 6.29 -26.73 -15.53
C ASP A 14 7.09 -25.75 -14.64
N GLY A 15 6.40 -24.79 -14.01
CA GLY A 15 6.96 -23.90 -12.99
C GLY A 15 7.51 -22.57 -13.50
N TRP A 16 7.54 -22.31 -14.81
CA TRP A 16 8.05 -21.06 -15.39
C TRP A 16 6.95 -20.08 -15.82
N GLY A 17 5.73 -20.54 -16.08
CA GLY A 17 4.63 -19.73 -16.60
C GLY A 17 4.17 -18.63 -15.64
N ILE A 18 4.04 -18.93 -14.34
CA ILE A 18 3.69 -17.93 -13.33
C ILE A 18 4.82 -16.89 -13.15
N PRO A 19 6.10 -17.27 -12.97
CA PRO A 19 7.20 -16.30 -12.97
C PRO A 19 7.23 -15.38 -14.19
N VAL A 20 7.01 -15.92 -15.40
CA VAL A 20 6.96 -15.11 -16.63
C VAL A 20 5.78 -14.13 -16.60
N LEU A 21 4.59 -14.56 -16.18
CA LEU A 21 3.43 -13.68 -16.02
C LEU A 21 3.76 -12.51 -15.08
N LEU A 22 4.40 -12.78 -13.94
CA LEU A 22 4.77 -11.77 -12.96
C LEU A 22 5.87 -10.83 -13.48
N ALA A 23 6.86 -11.34 -14.20
CA ALA A 23 7.89 -10.52 -14.82
C ALA A 23 7.31 -9.57 -15.89
N VAL A 24 6.39 -10.07 -16.72
CA VAL A 24 5.65 -9.24 -17.70
C VAL A 24 4.80 -8.19 -16.98
N PHE A 25 4.09 -8.58 -15.91
CA PHE A 25 3.30 -7.66 -15.10
C PHE A 25 4.16 -6.52 -14.52
N VAL A 26 5.28 -6.85 -13.86
CA VAL A 26 6.19 -5.84 -13.29
C VAL A 26 6.72 -4.92 -14.39
N THR A 27 7.21 -5.49 -15.49
CA THR A 27 7.80 -4.71 -16.59
C THR A 27 6.79 -3.73 -17.19
N LEU A 28 5.61 -4.21 -17.57
CA LEU A 28 4.61 -3.38 -18.25
C LEU A 28 4.00 -2.34 -17.30
N TRP A 29 3.71 -2.69 -16.05
CA TRP A 29 3.12 -1.74 -15.12
C TRP A 29 4.13 -0.74 -14.55
N THR A 30 5.39 -1.11 -14.36
CA THR A 30 6.45 -0.12 -14.06
C THR A 30 6.66 0.83 -15.23
N ALA A 31 6.63 0.33 -16.48
CA ALA A 31 6.68 1.19 -17.67
C ALA A 31 5.46 2.12 -17.75
N PHE A 32 4.25 1.60 -17.51
CA PHE A 32 3.04 2.42 -17.42
C PHE A 32 3.21 3.55 -16.41
N LEU A 33 3.64 3.24 -15.18
CA LEU A 33 3.82 4.24 -14.12
C LEU A 33 4.88 5.27 -14.51
N ALA A 34 6.05 4.85 -14.98
CA ALA A 34 7.11 5.76 -15.40
C ALA A 34 6.65 6.72 -16.51
N ILE A 35 5.87 6.24 -17.48
CA ILE A 35 5.38 7.05 -18.61
C ILE A 35 4.21 7.94 -18.19
N ALA A 36 3.21 7.39 -17.47
CA ALA A 36 1.99 8.09 -17.09
C ALA A 36 2.23 9.23 -16.11
N TYR A 37 3.36 9.20 -15.40
CA TYR A 37 3.75 10.15 -14.37
C TYR A 37 5.04 10.93 -14.73
N LEU A 38 5.47 10.98 -16.00
CA LEU A 38 6.65 11.75 -16.45
C LEU A 38 6.71 13.22 -15.99
N ASN A 39 5.56 13.81 -15.65
CA ASN A 39 5.45 15.19 -15.19
C ASN A 39 4.67 15.30 -13.85
N GLY A 40 4.60 14.20 -13.12
CA GLY A 40 4.05 14.14 -11.77
C GLY A 40 4.94 13.24 -10.92
N ASP A 41 5.77 13.88 -10.09
CA ASP A 41 6.68 13.27 -9.12
C ASP A 41 5.95 12.26 -8.21
N LEU A 42 6.61 11.49 -7.35
CA LEU A 42 5.96 10.45 -6.54
C LEU A 42 4.74 10.96 -5.73
N HIS A 43 3.79 10.04 -5.51
CA HIS A 43 2.64 10.33 -4.65
C HIS A 43 3.12 10.65 -3.22
N PRO A 44 2.53 11.63 -2.51
CA PRO A 44 2.98 12.03 -1.18
C PRO A 44 3.08 10.87 -0.19
N ASP A 45 2.15 9.91 -0.19
CA ASP A 45 2.27 8.71 0.67
C ASP A 45 3.54 7.87 0.42
N VAL A 46 4.07 7.84 -0.81
CA VAL A 46 5.30 7.11 -1.16
C VAL A 46 6.50 7.85 -0.57
N ILE A 47 6.50 9.17 -0.70
CA ILE A 47 7.51 10.05 -0.12
C ILE A 47 7.45 9.96 1.40
N GLU A 48 6.25 9.98 2.00
CA GLU A 48 6.03 9.77 3.44
C GLU A 48 6.62 8.42 3.89
N ALA A 49 6.34 7.34 3.17
CA ALA A 49 6.92 6.02 3.46
C ALA A 49 8.46 6.02 3.38
N TRP A 50 9.06 6.72 2.42
CA TRP A 50 10.52 6.87 2.36
C TRP A 50 11.07 7.74 3.50
N THR A 51 10.45 8.88 3.78
CA THR A 51 10.84 9.78 4.86
C THR A 51 10.83 9.06 6.21
N ILE A 52 9.78 8.28 6.48
CA ILE A 52 9.70 7.43 7.68
C ILE A 52 10.80 6.37 7.66
N GLY A 53 11.15 5.83 6.49
CA GLY A 53 12.24 4.86 6.32
C GLY A 53 13.65 5.45 6.46
N GLN A 54 13.81 6.77 6.53
CA GLN A 54 15.12 7.37 6.85
C GLN A 54 15.55 6.99 8.29
N THR A 55 14.58 6.72 9.17
CA THR A 55 14.81 6.17 10.51
C THR A 55 14.18 4.78 10.62
N LEU A 56 14.79 3.88 11.39
CA LEU A 56 14.20 2.56 11.68
C LEU A 56 13.38 2.61 12.97
N ASP A 57 12.57 3.66 13.11
CA ASP A 57 11.71 3.85 14.28
C ASP A 57 10.65 2.75 14.37
N TRP A 58 10.20 2.49 15.60
CA TRP A 58 9.22 1.43 15.86
C TRP A 58 7.79 1.85 15.58
N GLY A 59 7.49 3.11 15.24
CA GLY A 59 6.14 3.51 14.84
C GLY A 59 5.91 5.01 14.86
N GLY A 60 4.69 5.39 14.47
CA GLY A 60 4.18 6.76 14.55
C GLY A 60 2.70 6.78 14.90
N ALA A 61 2.14 7.96 15.14
CA ALA A 61 0.73 8.08 15.55
C ALA A 61 -0.25 7.59 14.48
N LYS A 62 0.03 7.84 13.19
CA LYS A 62 -0.84 7.44 12.06
C LYS A 62 -0.57 6.01 11.59
N HIS A 63 0.69 5.61 11.52
CA HIS A 63 1.11 4.37 10.87
C HIS A 63 2.12 3.58 11.70
N PRO A 64 2.02 2.24 11.72
CA PRO A 64 3.09 1.34 12.11
C PRO A 64 4.31 1.41 11.16
N PRO A 65 5.46 0.79 11.51
CA PRO A 65 6.74 1.11 10.89
C PRO A 65 7.08 0.37 9.59
N LEU A 66 6.38 -0.71 9.24
CA LEU A 66 6.85 -1.64 8.21
C LEU A 66 6.99 -1.01 6.82
N MET A 67 6.11 -0.07 6.42
CA MET A 67 6.27 0.58 5.12
C MET A 67 7.59 1.35 5.03
N GLY A 68 8.02 1.98 6.14
CA GLY A 68 9.31 2.66 6.27
C GLY A 68 10.48 1.69 6.27
N TRP A 69 10.38 0.56 6.97
CA TRP A 69 11.43 -0.46 6.94
C TRP A 69 11.61 -1.07 5.54
N VAL A 70 10.52 -1.27 4.81
CA VAL A 70 10.57 -1.78 3.43
C VAL A 70 11.19 -0.76 2.48
N THR A 71 10.83 0.52 2.57
CA THR A 71 11.47 1.56 1.76
C THR A 71 12.94 1.73 2.11
N HIS A 72 13.31 1.67 3.40
CA HIS A 72 14.70 1.67 3.86
C HIS A 72 15.50 0.53 3.22
N ALA A 73 15.02 -0.70 3.40
CA ALA A 73 15.67 -1.89 2.84
C ALA A 73 15.77 -1.84 1.31
N TRP A 74 14.75 -1.29 0.64
CA TRP A 74 14.77 -1.07 -0.81
C TRP A 74 15.88 -0.10 -1.23
N THR A 75 16.05 1.01 -0.49
CA THR A 75 17.06 2.03 -0.79
C THR A 75 18.49 1.62 -0.47
N LEU A 76 18.71 0.48 0.19
CA LEU A 76 20.04 -0.13 0.32
C LEU A 76 20.55 -0.70 -1.00
N VAL A 77 19.65 -1.01 -1.94
CA VAL A 77 19.97 -1.68 -3.22
C VAL A 77 19.61 -0.82 -4.42
N PHE A 78 18.48 -0.12 -4.37
CA PHE A 78 17.99 0.74 -5.46
C PHE A 78 18.13 2.22 -5.09
N PRO A 79 18.35 3.12 -6.07
CA PRO A 79 18.51 4.54 -5.78
C PRO A 79 17.20 5.19 -5.31
N VAL A 80 17.33 6.33 -4.62
CA VAL A 80 16.22 7.25 -4.31
C VAL A 80 15.81 7.97 -5.59
N ALA A 81 14.88 7.38 -6.34
CA ALA A 81 14.40 7.89 -7.62
C ALA A 81 12.99 7.37 -7.94
N ASP A 82 12.23 8.12 -8.74
CA ASP A 82 10.82 7.80 -9.06
C ASP A 82 10.63 6.40 -9.65
N TRP A 83 11.45 6.05 -10.65
CA TRP A 83 11.38 4.74 -11.31
C TRP A 83 11.63 3.59 -10.32
N SER A 84 12.51 3.80 -9.34
CA SER A 84 12.87 2.81 -8.32
C SER A 84 11.68 2.53 -7.40
N PHE A 85 10.93 3.57 -7.01
CA PHE A 85 9.74 3.40 -6.17
C PHE A 85 8.51 2.89 -6.97
N HIS A 86 8.42 3.20 -8.27
CA HIS A 86 7.48 2.52 -9.15
C HIS A 86 7.78 1.02 -9.27
N LEU A 87 9.05 0.64 -9.32
CA LEU A 87 9.47 -0.75 -9.31
C LEU A 87 9.17 -1.42 -7.96
N LEU A 88 9.45 -0.76 -6.83
CA LEU A 88 9.09 -1.25 -5.48
C LEU A 88 7.60 -1.59 -5.39
N ALA A 89 6.73 -0.67 -5.83
CA ALA A 89 5.30 -0.86 -5.84
C ALA A 89 4.88 -2.12 -6.63
N MET A 90 5.40 -2.28 -7.85
CA MET A 90 5.06 -3.42 -8.71
C MET A 90 5.68 -4.73 -8.23
N ALA A 91 6.89 -4.69 -7.68
CA ALA A 91 7.55 -5.84 -7.07
C ALA A 91 6.77 -6.36 -5.85
N ASN A 92 6.28 -5.47 -4.98
CA ASN A 92 5.43 -5.83 -3.85
C ASN A 92 4.09 -6.44 -4.31
N SER A 93 3.46 -5.92 -5.36
CA SER A 93 2.28 -6.53 -5.97
C SER A 93 2.56 -7.89 -6.60
N ALA A 94 3.70 -8.05 -7.28
CA ALA A 94 4.09 -9.35 -7.85
C ALA A 94 4.38 -10.38 -6.76
N LEU A 95 5.02 -9.98 -5.66
CA LEU A 95 5.23 -10.82 -4.49
C LEU A 95 3.88 -11.27 -3.89
N ALA A 96 2.91 -10.37 -3.79
CA ALA A 96 1.55 -10.69 -3.37
C ALA A 96 0.92 -11.76 -4.28
N LEU A 97 0.92 -11.54 -5.59
CA LEU A 97 0.35 -12.48 -6.57
C LEU A 97 1.05 -13.84 -6.54
N TRP A 98 2.37 -13.87 -6.35
CA TRP A 98 3.11 -15.11 -6.18
C TRP A 98 2.68 -15.90 -4.94
N ILE A 99 2.56 -15.23 -3.78
CA ILE A 99 2.09 -15.86 -2.53
C ILE A 99 0.63 -16.35 -2.68
N ILE A 100 -0.18 -15.62 -3.42
CA ILE A 100 -1.56 -16.04 -3.74
C ILE A 100 -1.55 -17.29 -4.63
N ASP A 101 -0.64 -17.40 -5.60
CA ASP A 101 -0.46 -18.64 -6.38
C ASP A 101 0.04 -19.81 -5.51
N LEU A 102 0.96 -19.57 -4.55
CA LEU A 102 1.36 -20.59 -3.57
C LEU A 102 0.19 -21.11 -2.73
N THR A 103 -0.80 -20.25 -2.46
CA THR A 103 -2.05 -20.64 -1.82
C THR A 103 -2.97 -21.38 -2.80
N THR A 104 -3.10 -20.88 -4.02
CA THR A 104 -4.00 -21.38 -5.07
C THR A 104 -3.61 -22.80 -5.50
N ARG A 105 -2.32 -23.08 -5.66
CA ARG A 105 -1.79 -24.40 -6.05
C ARG A 105 -2.08 -25.52 -5.04
N ARG A 106 -2.54 -25.18 -3.83
CA ARG A 106 -3.01 -26.15 -2.83
C ARG A 106 -4.40 -26.70 -3.17
N PHE A 107 -5.22 -25.90 -3.85
CA PHE A 107 -6.62 -26.20 -4.11
C PHE A 107 -6.89 -26.56 -5.57
N THR A 108 -6.00 -26.16 -6.49
CA THR A 108 -6.19 -26.41 -7.91
C THR A 108 -4.86 -26.47 -8.67
N LYS A 109 -4.93 -26.91 -9.93
CA LYS A 109 -3.78 -27.09 -10.84
C LYS A 109 -4.10 -26.52 -12.22
N GLY A 110 -3.06 -26.35 -13.04
CA GLY A 110 -3.16 -25.93 -14.44
C GLY A 110 -3.77 -24.55 -14.59
N ASP A 111 -4.56 -24.37 -15.65
CA ASP A 111 -5.20 -23.12 -16.05
C ASP A 111 -5.87 -22.36 -14.90
N LYS A 112 -6.51 -23.03 -13.94
CA LYS A 112 -7.19 -22.36 -12.82
C LYS A 112 -6.25 -21.52 -11.96
N ARG A 113 -4.98 -21.92 -11.83
CA ARG A 113 -3.97 -21.10 -11.15
C ARG A 113 -3.76 -19.78 -11.89
N ALA A 114 -3.60 -19.83 -13.21
CA ALA A 114 -3.51 -18.64 -14.05
C ALA A 114 -4.80 -17.80 -13.99
N ILE A 115 -5.99 -18.42 -14.04
CA ILE A 115 -7.28 -17.72 -13.95
C ILE A 115 -7.38 -16.89 -12.67
N VAL A 116 -7.01 -17.43 -11.51
CA VAL A 116 -7.03 -16.67 -10.24
C VAL A 116 -6.19 -15.40 -10.38
N LEU A 117 -4.94 -15.52 -10.83
CA LEU A 117 -4.06 -14.34 -10.95
C LEU A 117 -4.55 -13.34 -11.99
N LEU A 118 -5.04 -13.82 -13.14
CA LEU A 118 -5.58 -12.96 -14.20
C LEU A 118 -6.82 -12.19 -13.73
N LEU A 119 -7.73 -12.83 -12.99
CA LEU A 119 -8.89 -12.14 -12.40
C LEU A 119 -8.46 -11.12 -11.32
N LEU A 120 -7.42 -11.42 -10.55
CA LEU A 120 -6.87 -10.46 -9.59
C LEU A 120 -6.23 -9.25 -10.28
N MET A 121 -5.62 -9.44 -11.45
CA MET A 121 -5.11 -8.34 -12.27
C MET A 121 -6.23 -7.47 -12.88
N LEU A 122 -7.49 -7.90 -12.85
CA LEU A 122 -8.62 -7.03 -13.21
C LEU A 122 -9.05 -6.11 -12.05
N LEU A 123 -8.59 -6.38 -10.82
CA LEU A 123 -8.81 -5.49 -9.68
C LEU A 123 -7.86 -4.30 -9.79
N PRO A 124 -8.28 -3.05 -9.52
CA PRO A 124 -7.39 -1.88 -9.55
C PRO A 124 -6.39 -1.83 -8.37
N ILE A 125 -6.26 -2.92 -7.61
CA ILE A 125 -5.49 -3.02 -6.37
C ILE A 125 -4.00 -3.15 -6.68
N TYR A 126 -3.64 -4.14 -7.48
CA TYR A 126 -2.24 -4.51 -7.68
C TYR A 126 -1.47 -3.54 -8.59
N GLN A 127 -2.15 -2.64 -9.29
CA GLN A 127 -1.52 -1.65 -10.16
C GLN A 127 -1.76 -0.22 -9.67
N PHE A 128 -3.01 0.25 -9.70
CA PHE A 128 -3.31 1.66 -9.41
C PHE A 128 -3.24 2.00 -7.93
N GLN A 129 -3.76 1.14 -7.04
CA GLN A 129 -3.60 1.37 -5.60
C GLN A 129 -2.15 1.12 -5.16
N ALA A 130 -1.49 0.12 -5.75
CA ALA A 130 -0.10 -0.21 -5.44
C ALA A 130 0.87 0.93 -5.76
N GLN A 131 0.59 1.74 -6.80
CA GLN A 131 1.36 2.94 -7.15
C GLN A 131 1.61 3.86 -5.96
N ARG A 132 0.68 3.88 -4.99
CA ARG A 132 0.76 4.67 -3.75
C ARG A 132 1.38 3.81 -2.66
N PHE A 133 2.62 3.36 -2.86
CA PHE A 133 3.30 2.50 -1.89
C PHE A 133 3.25 3.13 -0.48
N ASN A 134 2.42 2.56 0.41
CA ASN A 134 2.09 3.09 1.73
C ASN A 134 1.63 1.96 2.67
N ALA A 135 1.10 2.31 3.85
CA ALA A 135 0.62 1.37 4.86
C ALA A 135 -0.50 0.42 4.37
N ASN A 136 -1.23 0.77 3.30
CA ASN A 136 -2.20 -0.14 2.69
C ASN A 136 -1.53 -1.11 1.72
N SER A 137 -0.67 -0.61 0.83
CA SER A 137 -0.11 -1.43 -0.23
C SER A 137 0.96 -2.39 0.28
N VAL A 138 1.70 -2.04 1.33
CA VAL A 138 2.65 -2.98 1.97
C VAL A 138 1.92 -4.26 2.41
N LEU A 139 0.64 -4.15 2.78
CA LEU A 139 -0.20 -5.28 3.14
C LEU A 139 -0.58 -6.17 1.97
N PHE A 140 -0.43 -5.73 0.71
CA PHE A 140 -0.76 -6.56 -0.44
C PHE A 140 0.05 -7.85 -0.43
N ALA A 141 1.33 -7.83 -0.05
CA ALA A 141 2.13 -9.05 0.12
C ALA A 141 1.93 -9.69 1.49
N VAL A 142 1.83 -8.88 2.55
CA VAL A 142 1.83 -9.36 3.94
C VAL A 142 0.53 -10.10 4.31
N TRP A 143 -0.64 -9.66 3.84
CA TRP A 143 -1.92 -10.34 4.12
C TRP A 143 -1.98 -11.73 3.49
N PRO A 144 -1.71 -11.92 2.19
CA PRO A 144 -1.59 -13.26 1.60
C PRO A 144 -0.58 -14.14 2.33
N LEU A 145 0.56 -13.58 2.77
CA LEU A 145 1.58 -14.34 3.52
C LEU A 145 1.05 -14.83 4.86
N ALA A 146 0.42 -13.94 5.64
CA ALA A 146 -0.17 -14.27 6.93
C ALA A 146 -1.29 -15.30 6.77
N ILE A 147 -2.15 -15.14 5.77
CA ILE A 147 -3.21 -16.10 5.45
C ILE A 147 -2.61 -17.45 5.05
N TYR A 148 -1.60 -17.48 4.18
CA TYR A 148 -0.93 -18.72 3.78
C TYR A 148 -0.37 -19.47 4.99
N PHE A 149 0.40 -18.80 5.86
CA PHE A 149 0.95 -19.45 7.06
C PHE A 149 -0.13 -19.87 8.05
N PHE A 150 -1.20 -19.08 8.22
CA PHE A 150 -2.32 -19.46 9.07
C PHE A 150 -3.03 -20.72 8.55
N LEU A 151 -3.28 -20.82 7.24
CA LEU A 151 -3.82 -22.04 6.62
C LEU A 151 -2.91 -23.26 6.92
N ARG A 152 -1.59 -23.11 6.73
CA ARG A 152 -0.62 -24.17 7.05
C ARG A 152 -0.61 -24.55 8.53
N SER A 153 -0.67 -23.56 9.42
CA SER A 153 -0.76 -23.76 10.87
C SER A 153 -2.03 -24.53 11.23
N PHE A 154 -3.17 -24.13 10.68
CA PHE A 154 -4.46 -24.75 10.96
C PHE A 154 -4.54 -26.21 10.50
N GLU A 155 -4.04 -26.48 9.30
CA GLU A 155 -4.08 -27.82 8.71
C GLU A 155 -3.07 -28.78 9.35
N THR A 156 -1.83 -28.32 9.56
CA THR A 156 -0.73 -29.19 10.02
C THR A 156 -0.56 -29.21 11.53
N ARG A 157 -0.99 -28.16 12.22
CA ARG A 157 -0.76 -27.91 13.66
C ARG A 157 0.72 -27.95 14.07
N SER A 158 1.63 -27.84 13.09
CA SER A 158 3.07 -27.87 13.38
C SER A 158 3.52 -26.57 14.06
N ALA A 159 4.49 -26.67 14.97
CA ALA A 159 5.04 -25.52 15.66
C ALA A 159 5.66 -24.48 14.71
N GLY A 160 6.37 -24.95 13.66
CA GLY A 160 7.01 -24.06 12.68
C GLY A 160 5.99 -23.22 11.89
N TRP A 161 4.94 -23.84 11.36
CA TRP A 161 3.87 -23.10 10.65
C TRP A 161 3.08 -22.20 11.60
N ALA A 162 2.88 -22.60 12.85
CA ALA A 162 2.24 -21.78 13.88
C ALA A 162 3.06 -20.53 14.21
N ALA A 163 4.37 -20.68 14.45
CA ALA A 163 5.25 -19.54 14.69
C ALA A 163 5.26 -18.59 13.48
N ALA A 164 5.36 -19.12 12.26
CA ALA A 164 5.30 -18.33 11.03
C ALA A 164 3.97 -17.57 10.89
N ALA A 165 2.83 -18.19 11.25
CA ALA A 165 1.52 -17.54 11.24
C ALA A 165 1.45 -16.38 12.25
N GLY A 166 1.97 -16.59 13.46
CA GLY A 166 2.09 -15.57 14.51
C GLY A 166 2.94 -14.38 14.08
N LEU A 167 4.14 -14.66 13.56
CA LEU A 167 5.09 -13.64 13.09
C LEU A 167 4.54 -12.86 11.90
N ALA A 168 3.92 -13.52 10.92
CA ALA A 168 3.33 -12.82 9.77
C ALA A 168 2.07 -12.03 10.16
N GLY A 169 1.28 -12.50 11.13
CA GLY A 169 0.17 -11.74 11.70
C GLY A 169 0.64 -10.48 12.42
N ALA A 170 1.71 -10.58 13.21
CA ALA A 170 2.37 -9.44 13.82
C ALA A 170 2.95 -8.47 12.79
N LEU A 171 3.60 -8.99 11.73
CA LEU A 171 4.08 -8.18 10.62
C LEU A 171 2.94 -7.44 9.91
N ALA A 172 1.76 -8.05 9.76
CA ALA A 172 0.58 -7.39 9.21
C ALA A 172 0.13 -6.21 10.09
N ILE A 173 0.14 -6.37 11.42
CA ILE A 173 -0.16 -5.29 12.37
C ILE A 173 0.91 -4.18 12.27
N LEU A 174 2.19 -4.54 12.14
CA LEU A 174 3.29 -3.61 11.90
C LEU A 174 3.27 -2.96 10.50
N GLY A 175 2.48 -3.49 9.55
CA GLY A 175 2.14 -2.84 8.30
C GLY A 175 1.03 -1.80 8.46
N LYS A 176 -0.02 -2.18 9.17
CA LYS A 176 -1.13 -1.29 9.50
C LYS A 176 -1.94 -1.84 10.66
N TYR A 177 -2.31 -0.99 11.61
CA TYR A 177 -3.18 -1.38 12.73
C TYR A 177 -4.52 -1.99 12.29
N TYR A 178 -5.01 -1.61 11.10
CA TYR A 178 -6.19 -2.21 10.50
C TYR A 178 -6.09 -3.75 10.34
N SER A 179 -4.88 -4.30 10.23
CA SER A 179 -4.65 -5.75 10.17
C SER A 179 -5.06 -6.49 11.45
N ALA A 180 -5.39 -5.80 12.56
CA ALA A 180 -6.07 -6.43 13.69
C ALA A 180 -7.37 -7.12 13.25
N PHE A 181 -8.08 -6.58 12.25
CA PHE A 181 -9.27 -7.24 11.68
C PHE A 181 -8.95 -8.53 10.93
N LEU A 182 -7.75 -8.66 10.33
CA LEU A 182 -7.29 -9.94 9.77
C LEU A 182 -7.08 -10.97 10.88
N ILE A 183 -6.48 -10.58 12.02
CA ILE A 183 -6.30 -11.48 13.17
C ILE A 183 -7.66 -11.91 13.74
N VAL A 184 -8.62 -11.00 13.84
CA VAL A 184 -10.01 -11.37 14.19
C VAL A 184 -10.59 -12.32 13.15
N GLY A 185 -10.30 -12.13 11.86
CA GLY A 185 -10.64 -13.09 10.80
C GLY A 185 -10.07 -14.50 11.03
N PHE A 186 -8.81 -14.62 11.45
CA PHE A 186 -8.20 -15.90 11.83
C PHE A 186 -8.92 -16.56 13.01
N ILE A 187 -9.23 -15.79 14.06
CA ILE A 187 -9.95 -16.28 15.23
C ILE A 187 -11.37 -16.72 14.85
N PHE A 188 -12.09 -15.88 14.11
CA PHE A 188 -13.43 -16.14 13.61
C PHE A 188 -13.47 -17.43 12.80
N ALA A 189 -12.52 -17.61 11.88
CA ALA A 189 -12.40 -18.83 11.09
C ALA A 189 -12.07 -20.04 11.95
N ALA A 190 -11.12 -19.93 12.87
CA ALA A 190 -10.74 -21.04 13.76
C ALA A 190 -11.89 -21.50 14.66
N VAL A 191 -12.73 -20.58 15.12
CA VAL A 191 -13.88 -20.88 16.00
C VAL A 191 -15.06 -21.46 15.22
N LEU A 192 -15.32 -21.00 14.00
CA LEU A 192 -16.48 -21.46 13.22
C LEU A 192 -16.20 -22.69 12.35
N HIS A 193 -14.93 -22.97 12.05
CA HIS A 193 -14.57 -24.10 11.21
C HIS A 193 -14.95 -25.44 11.87
N PRO A 194 -15.41 -26.46 11.11
CA PRO A 194 -15.78 -27.77 11.66
C PRO A 194 -14.65 -28.45 12.46
N ALA A 195 -13.40 -28.25 12.04
CA ALA A 195 -12.21 -28.78 12.72
C ALA A 195 -11.72 -27.95 13.93
N ARG A 196 -12.53 -27.01 14.45
CA ARG A 196 -12.14 -26.09 15.55
C ARG A 196 -11.54 -26.78 16.76
N ARG A 197 -12.13 -27.90 17.21
CA ARG A 197 -11.68 -28.61 18.42
C ARG A 197 -10.24 -29.07 18.23
N ALA A 198 -9.94 -29.75 17.12
CA ALA A 198 -8.61 -30.25 16.83
C ALA A 198 -7.55 -29.14 16.70
N TYR A 199 -7.92 -27.93 16.29
CA TYR A 199 -6.99 -26.80 16.24
C TYR A 199 -6.83 -26.13 17.62
N LEU A 200 -7.94 -25.78 18.27
CA LEU A 200 -7.95 -25.02 19.53
C LEU A 200 -7.39 -25.80 20.73
N THR A 201 -7.46 -27.13 20.71
CA THR A 201 -6.84 -27.98 21.75
C THR A 201 -5.38 -28.33 21.45
N SER A 202 -4.84 -27.93 20.29
CA SER A 202 -3.43 -28.13 19.95
C SER A 202 -2.55 -26.98 20.46
N ALA A 203 -1.22 -27.13 20.39
CA ALA A 203 -0.28 -26.06 20.72
C ALA A 203 -0.23 -24.94 19.67
N ALA A 204 -0.68 -25.19 18.44
CA ALA A 204 -0.55 -24.28 17.30
C ALA A 204 -1.11 -22.85 17.53
N PRO A 205 -2.36 -22.64 18.01
CA PRO A 205 -2.87 -21.30 18.25
C PRO A 205 -2.06 -20.53 19.32
N TRP A 206 -1.58 -21.24 20.35
CA TRP A 206 -0.82 -20.64 21.44
C TRP A 206 0.60 -20.27 21.01
N ILE A 207 1.26 -21.13 20.23
CA ILE A 207 2.56 -20.82 19.60
C ILE A 207 2.43 -19.60 18.67
N SER A 208 1.34 -19.54 17.89
CA SER A 208 1.07 -18.39 17.00
C SER A 208 0.90 -17.10 17.83
N ALA A 209 0.13 -17.16 18.91
CA ALA A 209 -0.08 -16.01 19.80
C ALA A 209 1.24 -15.57 20.46
N ALA A 210 2.02 -16.50 21.01
CA ALA A 210 3.28 -16.21 21.67
C ALA A 210 4.31 -15.60 20.69
N ALA A 211 4.47 -16.19 19.51
CA ALA A 211 5.39 -15.69 18.49
C ALA A 211 4.99 -14.29 18.00
N GLY A 212 3.70 -14.06 17.76
CA GLY A 212 3.20 -12.74 17.36
C GLY A 212 3.38 -11.68 18.45
N LEU A 213 3.04 -12.01 19.70
CA LEU A 213 3.24 -11.10 20.84
C LEU A 213 4.71 -10.76 21.06
N LEU A 214 5.61 -11.74 20.93
CA LEU A 214 7.05 -11.52 21.05
C LEU A 214 7.53 -10.48 20.03
N LEU A 215 7.12 -10.60 18.76
CA LEU A 215 7.49 -9.64 17.71
C LEU A 215 6.84 -8.27 17.91
N LEU A 216 5.62 -8.20 18.45
CA LEU A 216 4.95 -6.94 18.75
C LEU A 216 5.46 -6.27 20.05
N THR A 217 6.19 -7.00 20.90
CA THR A 217 6.61 -6.48 22.21
C THR A 217 7.40 -5.18 22.12
N PRO A 218 8.43 -5.04 21.24
CA PRO A 218 9.16 -3.77 21.11
C PRO A 218 8.26 -2.62 20.65
N HIS A 219 7.33 -2.90 19.73
CA HIS A 219 6.38 -1.91 19.24
C HIS A 219 5.40 -1.45 20.33
N VAL A 220 4.86 -2.38 21.12
CA VAL A 220 3.96 -2.07 22.24
C VAL A 220 4.71 -1.28 23.32
N HIS A 221 5.94 -1.68 23.65
CA HIS A 221 6.77 -0.95 24.60
C HIS A 221 7.04 0.49 24.12
N TRP A 222 7.41 0.66 22.85
CA TRP A 222 7.59 1.96 22.22
C TRP A 222 6.30 2.80 22.25
N MET A 223 5.14 2.21 21.94
CA MET A 223 3.85 2.91 21.95
C MET A 223 3.51 3.42 23.35
N LEU A 224 3.74 2.62 24.38
CA LEU A 224 3.45 2.98 25.78
C LEU A 224 4.41 4.05 26.34
N THR A 225 5.65 4.09 25.86
CA THR A 225 6.70 4.99 26.38
C THR A 225 6.86 6.28 25.57
N SER A 226 6.46 6.30 24.30
CA SER A 226 6.62 7.46 23.41
C SER A 226 5.56 8.56 23.61
N GLY A 227 4.56 8.33 24.46
CA GLY A 227 3.44 9.26 24.66
C GLY A 227 2.50 9.37 23.46
N THR A 228 2.61 8.47 22.48
CA THR A 228 1.79 8.50 21.25
C THR A 228 0.65 7.51 21.31
N SER A 229 -0.50 7.94 20.80
CA SER A 229 -1.74 7.15 20.84
C SER A 229 -2.31 6.96 19.43
N PRO A 230 -2.02 5.82 18.77
CA PRO A 230 -2.64 5.50 17.49
C PRO A 230 -4.16 5.43 17.55
N LEU A 231 -4.71 4.95 18.68
CA LEU A 231 -6.15 4.95 18.92
C LEU A 231 -6.69 6.38 19.06
N GLY A 232 -5.97 7.25 19.78
CA GLY A 232 -6.30 8.66 19.91
C GLY A 232 -6.30 9.37 18.55
N TYR A 233 -5.29 9.11 17.72
CA TYR A 233 -5.22 9.62 16.35
C TYR A 233 -6.41 9.16 15.50
N ALA A 234 -6.72 7.86 15.55
CA ALA A 234 -7.84 7.28 14.80
C ALA A 234 -9.19 7.87 15.22
N LEU A 235 -9.43 8.04 16.52
CA LEU A 235 -10.66 8.65 17.03
C LEU A 235 -10.74 10.14 16.72
N ALA A 236 -9.63 10.89 16.82
CA ALA A 236 -9.59 12.30 16.49
C ALA A 236 -9.83 12.57 14.99
N THR A 237 -9.32 11.69 14.13
CA THR A 237 -9.37 11.87 12.67
C THR A 237 -10.65 11.29 12.05
N HIS A 238 -11.12 10.15 12.57
CA HIS A 238 -12.22 9.39 11.96
C HIS A 238 -13.47 9.27 12.83
N GLY A 239 -13.39 9.61 14.13
CA GLY A 239 -14.49 9.50 15.09
C GLY A 239 -15.48 10.67 15.05
N GLY A 240 -16.42 10.68 16.01
CA GLY A 240 -17.39 11.77 16.17
C GLY A 240 -18.57 11.75 15.19
N LEU A 241 -18.77 10.64 14.47
CA LEU A 241 -19.94 10.51 13.59
C LEU A 241 -21.24 10.32 14.38
N THR A 242 -22.36 10.69 13.76
CA THR A 242 -23.67 10.24 14.23
C THR A 242 -23.86 8.76 13.90
N THR A 243 -24.73 8.05 14.63
CA THR A 243 -25.02 6.62 14.37
C THR A 243 -25.45 6.36 12.92
N GLY A 244 -26.28 7.25 12.35
CA GLY A 244 -26.70 7.14 10.95
C GLY A 244 -25.55 7.30 9.95
N ARG A 245 -24.62 8.23 10.20
CA ARG A 245 -23.42 8.41 9.36
C ARG A 245 -22.44 7.25 9.49
N ALA A 246 -22.27 6.69 10.69
CA ALA A 246 -21.44 5.51 10.92
C ALA A 246 -22.02 4.28 10.19
N PHE A 247 -23.34 4.06 10.28
CA PHE A 247 -24.02 3.01 9.52
C PHE A 247 -23.83 3.19 8.00
N LEU A 248 -24.05 4.40 7.50
CA LEU A 248 -23.83 4.71 6.07
C LEU A 248 -22.37 4.47 5.67
N SER A 249 -21.40 4.82 6.52
CA SER A 249 -19.98 4.55 6.28
C SER A 249 -19.68 3.05 6.20
N GLY A 250 -20.31 2.23 7.05
CA GLY A 250 -20.21 0.77 6.98
C GLY A 250 -20.85 0.20 5.70
N LEU A 251 -21.99 0.74 5.29
CA LEU A 251 -22.66 0.34 4.05
C LEU A 251 -21.83 0.71 2.81
N THR A 252 -21.33 1.96 2.73
CA THR A 252 -20.48 2.39 1.60
C THR A 252 -19.16 1.64 1.56
N PHE A 253 -18.61 1.26 2.71
CA PHE A 253 -17.46 0.35 2.80
C PHE A 253 -17.77 -0.99 2.12
N LEU A 254 -18.87 -1.67 2.49
CA LEU A 254 -19.25 -2.95 1.90
C LEU A 254 -19.56 -2.84 0.40
N LEU A 255 -20.28 -1.80 -0.01
CA LEU A 255 -20.58 -1.52 -1.42
C LEU A 255 -19.30 -1.24 -2.21
N GLY A 256 -18.33 -0.53 -1.65
CA GLY A 256 -17.04 -0.28 -2.28
C GLY A 256 -16.22 -1.56 -2.50
N LEU A 257 -16.24 -2.48 -1.53
CA LEU A 257 -15.61 -3.80 -1.67
C LEU A 257 -16.33 -4.65 -2.74
N ALA A 258 -17.66 -4.67 -2.73
CA ALA A 258 -18.45 -5.36 -3.74
C ALA A 258 -18.20 -4.80 -5.15
N ALA A 259 -18.19 -3.47 -5.29
CA ALA A 259 -17.88 -2.78 -6.54
C ALA A 259 -16.49 -3.14 -7.07
N THR A 260 -15.51 -3.26 -6.18
CA THR A 260 -14.14 -3.68 -6.54
C THR A 260 -14.13 -5.10 -7.10
N LEU A 261 -14.95 -6.01 -6.57
CA LEU A 261 -15.07 -7.40 -7.05
C LEU A 261 -15.96 -7.58 -8.28
N THR A 262 -16.73 -6.57 -8.70
CA THR A 262 -17.72 -6.69 -9.77
C THR A 262 -17.10 -7.16 -11.09
N LEU A 263 -16.02 -6.53 -11.54
CA LEU A 263 -15.41 -6.86 -12.84
C LEU A 263 -14.89 -8.32 -12.89
N PRO A 264 -14.02 -8.79 -11.98
CA PRO A 264 -13.61 -10.19 -12.00
C PRO A 264 -14.75 -11.16 -11.74
N GLY A 265 -15.75 -10.79 -10.93
CA GLY A 265 -16.95 -11.60 -10.71
C GLY A 265 -17.77 -11.81 -11.98
N LEU A 266 -17.99 -10.75 -12.77
CA LEU A 266 -18.70 -10.81 -14.05
C LEU A 266 -17.91 -11.63 -15.07
N VAL A 267 -16.60 -11.41 -15.19
CA VAL A 267 -15.74 -12.17 -16.10
C VAL A 267 -15.77 -13.65 -15.75
N TRP A 268 -15.64 -13.99 -14.46
CA TRP A 268 -15.74 -15.37 -14.00
C TRP A 268 -17.12 -15.98 -14.32
N ALA A 269 -18.21 -15.25 -14.04
CA ALA A 269 -19.57 -15.70 -14.33
C ALA A 269 -19.78 -15.99 -15.83
N VAL A 270 -19.22 -15.16 -16.73
CA VAL A 270 -19.25 -15.39 -18.18
C VAL A 270 -18.47 -16.64 -18.56
N MET A 271 -17.27 -16.84 -18.00
CA MET A 271 -16.44 -18.02 -18.29
C MET A 271 -17.13 -19.33 -17.91
N ILE A 272 -17.93 -19.33 -16.82
CA ILE A 272 -18.62 -20.53 -16.33
C ILE A 272 -20.11 -20.59 -16.70
N ARG A 273 -20.59 -19.71 -17.59
CA ARG A 273 -22.03 -19.52 -17.87
C ARG A 273 -22.79 -20.80 -18.23
N THR A 274 -22.14 -21.75 -18.90
CA THR A 274 -22.74 -23.04 -19.29
C THR A 274 -22.74 -24.08 -18.17
N ARG A 275 -22.05 -23.81 -17.07
CA ARG A 275 -21.84 -24.71 -15.93
C ARG A 275 -22.27 -24.08 -14.58
N ALA A 276 -23.10 -23.05 -14.61
CA ALA A 276 -23.54 -22.33 -13.40
C ALA A 276 -24.22 -23.27 -12.37
N GLY A 277 -25.01 -24.24 -12.83
CA GLY A 277 -25.62 -25.25 -11.95
C GLY A 277 -24.57 -26.12 -11.24
N ASP A 278 -23.56 -26.60 -11.97
CA ASP A 278 -22.46 -27.40 -11.39
C ASP A 278 -21.60 -26.56 -10.43
N TYR A 279 -21.43 -25.28 -10.73
CA TYR A 279 -20.74 -24.33 -9.87
C TYR A 279 -21.43 -24.17 -8.51
N LEU A 280 -22.75 -23.97 -8.51
CA LEU A 280 -23.54 -23.86 -7.28
C LEU A 280 -23.48 -25.14 -6.43
N ARG A 281 -23.47 -26.33 -7.07
CA ARG A 281 -23.27 -27.60 -6.36
C ARG A 281 -21.87 -27.71 -5.75
N GLY A 282 -20.86 -27.06 -6.33
CA GLY A 282 -19.49 -27.03 -5.81
C GLY A 282 -19.35 -26.44 -4.40
N PHE A 283 -20.27 -25.58 -3.98
CA PHE A 283 -20.28 -24.98 -2.63
C PHE A 283 -20.69 -25.97 -1.53
N ARG A 284 -21.34 -27.10 -1.85
CA ARG A 284 -21.84 -28.05 -0.85
C ARG A 284 -21.55 -29.51 -1.27
N PRO A 285 -20.57 -30.20 -0.64
CA PRO A 285 -19.66 -29.69 0.40
C PRO A 285 -18.48 -28.90 -0.18
N MET A 286 -18.07 -27.81 0.47
CA MET A 286 -16.84 -27.08 0.12
C MET A 286 -15.60 -27.80 0.68
N ASP A 287 -14.46 -27.70 0.00
CA ASP A 287 -13.17 -28.12 0.57
C ASP A 287 -12.92 -27.40 1.92
N PRO A 288 -12.48 -28.11 2.99
CA PRO A 288 -12.29 -27.49 4.30
C PRO A 288 -11.29 -26.33 4.30
N GLY A 289 -10.21 -26.38 3.51
CA GLY A 289 -9.24 -25.29 3.43
C GLY A 289 -9.82 -24.07 2.70
N LEU A 290 -10.61 -24.28 1.65
CA LEU A 290 -11.38 -23.19 1.00
C LEU A 290 -12.43 -22.59 1.93
N LEU A 291 -13.11 -23.41 2.75
CA LEU A 291 -14.05 -22.93 3.76
C LEU A 291 -13.33 -22.08 4.81
N LEU A 292 -12.17 -22.54 5.28
CA LEU A 292 -11.35 -21.78 6.23
C LEU A 292 -10.96 -20.42 5.65
N LEU A 293 -10.48 -20.38 4.41
CA LEU A 293 -10.14 -19.13 3.71
C LEU A 293 -11.35 -18.19 3.57
N LEU A 294 -12.52 -18.74 3.20
CA LEU A 294 -13.75 -17.97 3.10
C LEU A 294 -14.17 -17.38 4.46
N LEU A 295 -14.08 -18.16 5.54
CA LEU A 295 -14.39 -17.68 6.90
C LEU A 295 -13.43 -16.57 7.34
N ILE A 296 -12.13 -16.67 7.03
CA ILE A 296 -11.15 -15.60 7.31
C ILE A 296 -11.58 -14.31 6.61
N ALA A 297 -11.89 -14.41 5.31
CA ALA A 297 -12.27 -13.26 4.49
C ALA A 297 -13.59 -12.62 4.98
N ILE A 298 -14.58 -13.43 5.35
CA ILE A 298 -15.85 -12.98 5.94
C ILE A 298 -15.60 -12.27 7.28
N GLY A 299 -14.83 -12.88 8.18
CA GLY A 299 -14.52 -12.29 9.48
C GLY A 299 -13.78 -10.96 9.36
N ALA A 300 -12.79 -10.88 8.46
CA ALA A 300 -12.03 -9.66 8.22
C ALA A 300 -12.86 -8.51 7.60
N ILE A 301 -13.97 -8.80 6.91
CA ILE A 301 -14.83 -7.79 6.26
C ILE A 301 -16.03 -7.39 7.12
N ILE A 302 -16.66 -8.33 7.85
CA ILE A 302 -17.89 -8.04 8.61
C ILE A 302 -17.59 -7.32 9.92
N VAL A 303 -16.44 -7.60 10.55
CA VAL A 303 -16.09 -7.01 11.86
C VAL A 303 -15.84 -5.49 11.78
N PRO A 304 -15.11 -4.93 10.79
CA PRO A 304 -14.88 -3.49 10.75
C PRO A 304 -16.16 -2.64 10.75
N PRO A 305 -17.20 -2.89 9.92
CA PRO A 305 -18.47 -2.16 10.01
C PRO A 305 -19.14 -2.21 11.38
N VAL A 306 -19.07 -3.35 12.07
CA VAL A 306 -19.61 -3.49 13.44
C VAL A 306 -18.84 -2.59 14.40
N VAL A 307 -17.51 -2.64 14.37
CA VAL A 307 -16.65 -1.79 15.20
C VAL A 307 -16.86 -0.31 14.89
N SER A 308 -17.04 0.03 13.61
CA SER A 308 -17.29 1.40 13.18
C SER A 308 -18.61 1.97 13.67
N LEU A 309 -19.67 1.15 13.68
CA LEU A 309 -20.94 1.52 14.27
C LEU A 309 -20.84 1.74 15.78
N LEU A 310 -20.11 0.87 16.49
CA LEU A 310 -19.91 0.95 17.94
C LEU A 310 -19.07 2.17 18.35
N LEU A 311 -17.96 2.42 17.64
CA LEU A 311 -17.03 3.52 17.92
C LEU A 311 -17.41 4.83 17.22
N ARG A 312 -18.47 4.83 16.42
CA ARG A 312 -18.94 5.97 15.62
C ARG A 312 -17.82 6.62 14.81
N ASN A 313 -17.08 5.79 14.08
CA ASN A 313 -15.99 6.24 13.22
C ASN A 313 -16.26 5.95 11.74
N SER A 314 -15.50 6.59 10.84
CA SER A 314 -15.55 6.34 9.40
C SER A 314 -14.69 5.15 8.98
N LEU A 315 -15.08 4.52 7.87
CA LEU A 315 -14.36 3.44 7.20
C LEU A 315 -14.20 3.74 5.71
N THR A 316 -13.16 3.17 5.11
CA THR A 316 -12.95 3.19 3.66
C THR A 316 -12.59 1.81 3.13
N ALA A 317 -13.15 1.46 1.98
CA ALA A 317 -13.03 0.13 1.37
C ALA A 317 -11.56 -0.24 1.06
N VAL A 318 -10.70 0.74 0.77
CA VAL A 318 -9.28 0.50 0.46
C VAL A 318 -8.57 -0.25 1.58
N TRP A 319 -8.99 -0.07 2.83
CA TRP A 319 -8.34 -0.70 3.99
C TRP A 319 -8.48 -2.23 4.01
N ALA A 320 -9.58 -2.78 3.48
CA ALA A 320 -9.80 -4.23 3.39
C ALA A 320 -9.42 -4.81 2.02
N SER A 321 -8.96 -3.98 1.08
CA SER A 321 -8.56 -4.42 -0.26
C SER A 321 -7.51 -5.55 -0.28
N PRO A 322 -6.51 -5.64 0.63
CA PRO A 322 -5.55 -6.74 0.61
C PRO A 322 -6.19 -8.11 0.87
N GLY A 323 -7.39 -8.18 1.47
CA GLY A 323 -8.10 -9.43 1.73
C GLY A 323 -9.02 -9.90 0.60
N LEU A 324 -9.27 -9.04 -0.41
CA LEU A 324 -10.24 -9.35 -1.48
C LEU A 324 -9.83 -10.53 -2.37
N PHE A 325 -8.53 -10.86 -2.41
CA PHE A 325 -8.06 -12.00 -3.20
C PHE A 325 -8.68 -13.32 -2.74
N ALA A 326 -9.02 -13.46 -1.46
CA ALA A 326 -9.58 -14.67 -0.91
C ALA A 326 -10.93 -15.01 -1.56
N PHE A 327 -11.75 -14.01 -1.88
CA PHE A 327 -13.02 -14.21 -2.59
C PHE A 327 -12.82 -14.70 -4.02
N VAL A 328 -11.86 -14.11 -4.75
CA VAL A 328 -11.53 -14.53 -6.12
C VAL A 328 -10.97 -15.95 -6.13
N LEU A 329 -10.04 -16.26 -5.23
CA LEU A 329 -9.44 -17.58 -5.09
C LEU A 329 -10.51 -18.64 -4.78
N VAL A 330 -11.36 -18.39 -3.77
CA VAL A 330 -12.46 -19.31 -3.41
C VAL A 330 -13.42 -19.47 -4.58
N ALA A 331 -13.83 -18.38 -5.24
CA ALA A 331 -14.75 -18.43 -6.37
C ALA A 331 -14.20 -19.30 -7.52
N VAL A 332 -12.91 -19.22 -7.85
CA VAL A 332 -12.34 -20.06 -8.91
C VAL A 332 -12.14 -21.51 -8.44
N CYS A 333 -11.63 -21.71 -7.23
CA CYS A 333 -11.23 -23.03 -6.73
C CYS A 333 -12.42 -23.91 -6.31
N VAL A 334 -13.59 -23.33 -5.99
CA VAL A 334 -14.80 -24.12 -5.68
C VAL A 334 -15.36 -24.83 -6.93
N ALA A 335 -15.07 -24.31 -8.12
CA ALA A 335 -15.50 -24.95 -9.36
C ALA A 335 -14.81 -26.31 -9.49
N ARG A 336 -15.59 -27.39 -9.53
CA ARG A 336 -15.05 -28.77 -9.61
C ARG A 336 -14.81 -29.27 -11.04
N PHE A 337 -15.30 -28.54 -12.04
CA PHE A 337 -15.10 -28.84 -13.46
C PHE A 337 -13.85 -28.16 -14.01
N SER A 338 -13.26 -28.71 -15.06
CA SER A 338 -12.21 -28.02 -15.83
C SER A 338 -12.80 -26.84 -16.59
N VAL A 339 -12.13 -25.70 -16.56
CA VAL A 339 -12.46 -24.57 -17.43
C VAL A 339 -11.87 -24.84 -18.81
N ASP A 340 -12.60 -24.55 -19.87
CA ASP A 340 -12.08 -24.67 -21.23
C ASP A 340 -10.87 -23.74 -21.40
N ARG A 341 -9.75 -24.29 -21.85
CA ARG A 341 -8.50 -23.56 -22.13
C ARG A 341 -8.69 -22.39 -23.07
N LYS A 342 -9.70 -22.44 -23.95
CA LYS A 342 -10.09 -21.30 -24.79
C LYS A 342 -10.53 -20.08 -23.96
N GLU A 343 -11.27 -20.28 -22.87
CA GLU A 343 -11.69 -19.20 -21.98
C GLU A 343 -10.50 -18.64 -21.19
N THR A 344 -9.59 -19.49 -20.73
CA THR A 344 -8.34 -19.07 -20.09
C THR A 344 -7.50 -18.20 -21.03
N ARG A 345 -7.34 -18.62 -22.30
CA ARG A 345 -6.63 -17.84 -23.33
C ARG A 345 -7.30 -16.49 -23.60
N ARG A 346 -8.62 -16.45 -23.70
CA ARG A 346 -9.38 -15.19 -23.88
C ARG A 346 -9.16 -14.24 -22.71
N LEU A 347 -9.19 -14.75 -21.48
CA LEU A 347 -8.90 -13.95 -20.29
C LEU A 347 -7.46 -13.42 -20.32
N ALA A 348 -6.47 -14.27 -20.59
CA ALA A 348 -5.07 -13.88 -20.66
C ALA A 348 -4.81 -12.83 -21.75
N ALA A 349 -5.37 -13.03 -22.94
CA ALA A 349 -5.29 -12.08 -24.04
C ALA A 349 -5.98 -10.75 -23.69
N GLY A 350 -7.14 -10.79 -23.03
CA GLY A 350 -7.87 -9.60 -22.59
C GLY A 350 -7.09 -8.79 -21.55
N VAL A 351 -6.54 -9.44 -20.52
CA VAL A 351 -5.71 -8.79 -19.49
C VAL A 351 -4.45 -8.19 -20.12
N LEU A 352 -3.79 -8.92 -21.01
CA LEU A 352 -2.61 -8.43 -21.73
C LEU A 352 -2.97 -7.23 -22.62
N ALA A 353 -4.07 -7.32 -23.38
CA ALA A 353 -4.53 -6.25 -24.25
C ALA A 353 -4.87 -4.98 -23.45
N VAL A 354 -5.61 -5.10 -22.34
CA VAL A 354 -5.89 -3.96 -21.45
C VAL A 354 -4.61 -3.35 -20.89
N THR A 355 -3.65 -4.18 -20.49
CA THR A 355 -2.35 -3.71 -19.97
C THR A 355 -1.56 -2.97 -21.05
N VAL A 356 -1.47 -3.52 -22.26
CA VAL A 356 -0.78 -2.87 -23.39
C VAL A 356 -1.47 -1.57 -23.77
N VAL A 357 -2.81 -1.54 -23.84
CA VAL A 357 -3.57 -0.32 -24.10
C VAL A 357 -3.32 0.73 -23.01
N ALA A 358 -3.27 0.34 -21.73
CA ALA A 358 -2.95 1.26 -20.65
C ALA A 358 -1.55 1.87 -20.84
N VAL A 359 -0.53 1.06 -21.16
CA VAL A 359 0.83 1.54 -21.47
C VAL A 359 0.83 2.51 -22.66
N LEU A 360 0.12 2.18 -23.74
CA LEU A 360 0.02 3.03 -24.93
C LEU A 360 -0.71 4.35 -24.66
N LEU A 361 -1.66 4.37 -23.71
CA LEU A 361 -2.38 5.57 -23.30
C LEU A 361 -1.67 6.37 -22.19
N ALA A 362 -0.60 5.83 -21.60
CA ALA A 362 0.17 6.52 -20.56
C ALA A 362 0.71 7.90 -20.99
N PRO A 363 1.24 8.09 -22.22
CA PRO A 363 1.63 9.42 -22.71
C PRO A 363 0.47 10.42 -22.73
N ALA A 364 -0.74 9.97 -23.11
CA ALA A 364 -1.93 10.83 -23.13
C ALA A 364 -2.36 11.22 -21.72
N HIS A 365 -2.23 10.31 -20.74
CA HIS A 365 -2.44 10.63 -19.33
C HIS A 365 -1.42 11.67 -18.82
N ALA A 366 -0.13 11.51 -19.14
CA ALA A 366 0.90 12.48 -18.78
C ALA A 366 0.61 13.87 -19.40
N TYR A 367 0.20 13.90 -20.67
CA TYR A 367 -0.21 15.13 -21.35
C TYR A 367 -1.41 15.80 -20.66
N TYR A 368 -2.47 15.05 -20.36
CA TYR A 368 -3.62 15.57 -19.63
C TYR A 368 -3.22 16.16 -18.28
N ARG A 369 -2.34 15.47 -17.53
CA ARG A 369 -1.85 15.91 -16.22
C ARG A 369 -0.88 17.07 -16.24
N ASN A 370 -0.28 17.39 -17.38
CA ASN A 370 0.47 18.63 -17.57
C ASN A 370 -0.47 19.86 -17.56
N GLY A 371 -1.67 19.73 -18.14
CA GLY A 371 -2.70 20.78 -18.15
C GLY A 371 -3.66 20.74 -16.95
N HIS A 372 -3.75 19.59 -16.25
CA HIS A 372 -4.63 19.37 -15.11
C HIS A 372 -3.84 18.76 -13.94
N PRO A 373 -3.15 19.60 -13.14
CA PRO A 373 -2.32 19.14 -12.04
C PRO A 373 -3.07 18.23 -11.06
N PHE A 374 -2.30 17.34 -10.43
CA PHE A 374 -2.78 16.53 -9.32
C PHE A 374 -3.12 17.41 -8.12
N ARG A 375 -4.18 17.04 -7.38
CA ARG A 375 -4.63 17.77 -6.19
C ARG A 375 -3.58 17.81 -5.09
N GLU A 376 -2.71 16.80 -5.07
CA GLU A 376 -1.62 16.66 -4.11
C GLU A 376 -0.46 17.64 -4.40
N GLY A 377 -0.44 18.31 -5.56
CA GLY A 377 0.65 19.21 -5.96
C GLY A 377 1.92 18.51 -6.45
N ARG A 378 1.87 17.18 -6.61
CA ARG A 378 3.01 16.35 -7.05
C ARG A 378 3.59 16.68 -8.44
N ASN A 379 3.00 17.61 -9.19
CA ASN A 379 3.61 18.11 -10.42
C ASN A 379 4.81 19.05 -10.17
N TYR A 380 4.94 19.55 -8.94
CA TYR A 380 5.87 20.63 -8.60
C TYR A 380 7.05 20.19 -7.74
N TYR A 381 7.03 18.99 -7.15
CA TYR A 381 7.90 18.58 -6.05
C TYR A 381 9.40 18.65 -6.38
N SER A 382 9.84 17.95 -7.43
CA SER A 382 11.24 17.86 -7.82
C SER A 382 11.77 19.22 -8.29
N ARG A 383 10.98 19.96 -9.07
CA ARG A 383 11.34 21.29 -9.59
C ARG A 383 11.39 22.35 -8.49
N ALA A 384 10.45 22.32 -7.55
CA ALA A 384 10.45 23.21 -6.40
C ALA A 384 11.67 22.96 -5.52
N THR A 385 12.01 21.69 -5.31
CA THR A 385 13.21 21.29 -4.59
C THR A 385 14.47 21.78 -5.29
N ALA A 386 14.55 21.66 -6.61
CA ALA A 386 15.71 22.15 -7.38
C ALA A 386 15.92 23.66 -7.23
N GLU A 387 14.85 24.47 -7.32
CA GLU A 387 14.91 25.93 -7.12
C GLU A 387 15.36 26.29 -5.69
N VAL A 388 14.80 25.62 -4.69
CA VAL A 388 15.19 25.84 -3.29
C VAL A 388 16.65 25.45 -3.06
N MET A 389 17.09 24.30 -3.58
CA MET A 389 18.48 23.87 -3.43
C MET A 389 19.45 24.79 -4.16
N GLN A 390 19.08 25.35 -5.31
CA GLN A 390 19.90 26.37 -5.99
C GLN A 390 20.11 27.60 -5.10
N ARG A 391 19.06 28.09 -4.45
CA ARG A 391 19.15 29.23 -3.52
C ARG A 391 19.90 28.87 -2.24
N TRP A 392 19.70 27.65 -1.72
CA TRP A 392 20.45 27.15 -0.57
C TRP A 392 21.96 27.20 -0.81
N ARG A 393 22.42 26.75 -1.99
CA ARG A 393 23.85 26.79 -2.36
C ARG A 393 24.43 28.20 -2.48
N GLN A 394 23.60 29.22 -2.68
CA GLN A 394 24.04 30.62 -2.67
C GLN A 394 24.19 31.17 -1.25
N LEU A 395 23.42 30.64 -0.29
CA LEU A 395 23.42 31.09 1.11
C LEU A 395 24.40 30.33 1.99
N SER A 396 24.63 29.04 1.70
CA SER A 396 25.44 28.16 2.54
C SER A 396 26.27 27.19 1.68
N PRO A 397 27.58 27.06 1.96
CA PRO A 397 28.41 26.02 1.34
C PRO A 397 28.12 24.62 1.92
N SER A 398 27.51 24.55 3.11
CA SER A 398 27.19 23.28 3.78
C SER A 398 25.93 22.62 3.18
N PRO A 399 25.86 21.27 3.14
CA PRO A 399 24.64 20.54 2.79
C PRO A 399 23.44 20.95 3.65
N LEU A 400 22.25 20.95 3.07
CA LEU A 400 21.01 21.13 3.82
C LEU A 400 20.80 19.89 4.71
N LYS A 401 20.68 20.09 6.02
CA LYS A 401 20.61 18.98 6.99
C LYS A 401 19.19 18.60 7.39
N ALA A 402 18.30 19.58 7.48
CA ALA A 402 16.98 19.39 8.07
C ALA A 402 15.86 20.06 7.26
N VAL A 403 14.72 19.39 7.18
CA VAL A 403 13.47 19.95 6.63
C VAL A 403 12.30 19.58 7.52
N SER A 404 11.26 20.41 7.57
CA SER A 404 9.98 20.04 8.18
C SER A 404 8.83 20.80 7.52
N GLY A 405 7.60 20.30 7.67
CA GLY A 405 6.41 20.87 7.04
C GLY A 405 5.43 19.77 6.65
N ASP A 406 4.80 19.91 5.47
CA ASP A 406 3.92 18.88 4.90
C ASP A 406 4.55 18.24 3.65
N LYS A 407 3.78 18.01 2.59
CA LYS A 407 4.16 17.24 1.39
C LYS A 407 5.39 17.79 0.69
N LEU A 408 5.45 19.11 0.47
CA LEU A 408 6.58 19.73 -0.23
C LEU A 408 7.88 19.65 0.56
N ALA A 409 7.83 19.74 1.89
CA ALA A 409 9.01 19.56 2.74
C ALA A 409 9.50 18.11 2.73
N MET A 410 8.60 17.14 2.80
CA MET A 410 8.95 15.72 2.63
C MET A 410 9.54 15.45 1.24
N ALA A 411 8.94 16.05 0.20
CA ALA A 411 9.45 15.97 -1.16
C ALA A 411 10.84 16.60 -1.29
N MET A 412 11.13 17.68 -0.56
CA MET A 412 12.47 18.25 -0.49
C MET A 412 13.48 17.24 0.06
N GLY A 413 13.10 16.47 1.09
CA GLY A 413 13.90 15.35 1.59
C GLY A 413 14.21 14.34 0.49
N PHE A 414 13.20 13.92 -0.28
CA PHE A 414 13.36 12.90 -1.32
C PHE A 414 14.14 13.39 -2.54
N TYR A 415 13.83 14.58 -3.05
CA TYR A 415 14.37 15.10 -4.31
C TYR A 415 15.64 15.94 -4.15
N SER A 416 16.01 16.34 -2.93
CA SER A 416 17.27 17.06 -2.71
C SER A 416 18.44 16.09 -2.83
N PRO A 417 19.53 16.49 -3.51
CA PRO A 417 20.78 15.72 -3.53
C PRO A 417 21.36 15.46 -2.13
N ASP A 418 21.05 16.32 -1.16
CA ASP A 418 21.57 16.22 0.21
C ASP A 418 20.74 15.25 1.09
N HIS A 419 19.54 14.84 0.63
CA HIS A 419 18.58 14.05 1.39
C HIS A 419 18.42 14.47 2.86
N PRO A 420 18.06 15.74 3.13
CA PRO A 420 17.96 16.25 4.50
C PRO A 420 16.99 15.41 5.33
N ALA A 421 17.28 15.28 6.62
CA ALA A 421 16.42 14.58 7.55
C ALA A 421 15.12 15.37 7.76
N PHE A 422 14.00 14.66 7.87
CA PHE A 422 12.75 15.28 8.30
C PHE A 422 12.78 15.51 9.81
N ALA A 423 12.93 16.76 10.23
CA ALA A 423 13.25 17.17 11.60
C ALA A 423 12.09 17.08 12.60
N VAL A 424 11.01 16.38 12.23
CA VAL A 424 9.89 16.06 13.14
C VAL A 424 9.89 14.55 13.34
N PRO A 425 9.96 14.06 14.59
CA PRO A 425 9.86 12.63 14.86
C PRO A 425 8.61 12.02 14.23
N PHE A 426 8.71 10.78 13.73
CA PHE A 426 7.61 10.08 13.05
C PHE A 426 6.30 10.06 13.88
N ASN A 427 6.44 10.01 15.20
CA ASN A 427 5.34 9.96 16.14
C ASN A 427 4.58 11.31 16.30
N GLN A 428 5.15 12.40 15.78
CA GLN A 428 4.64 13.77 15.89
C GLN A 428 4.44 14.47 14.54
N GLN A 429 4.61 13.75 13.43
CA GLN A 429 4.63 14.28 12.06
C GLN A 429 3.34 15.01 11.61
N TYR A 430 2.24 14.89 12.36
CA TYR A 430 0.94 15.53 12.03
C TYR A 430 0.60 16.71 12.93
N VAL A 431 1.51 17.11 13.82
CA VAL A 431 1.38 18.32 14.63
C VAL A 431 2.31 19.37 14.04
N TRP A 432 1.78 20.56 13.72
CA TRP A 432 2.58 21.69 13.28
C TRP A 432 3.45 22.20 14.44
N GLN A 433 4.65 21.65 14.55
CA GLN A 433 5.62 22.01 15.58
C GLN A 433 6.64 23.01 15.04
N MET A 434 7.14 23.87 15.94
CA MET A 434 8.31 24.68 15.62
C MET A 434 9.53 23.77 15.48
N PRO A 435 10.40 23.97 14.46
CA PRO A 435 11.67 23.26 14.38
C PRO A 435 12.49 23.49 15.64
N SER A 436 13.23 22.48 16.09
CA SER A 436 14.11 22.63 17.24
C SER A 436 15.19 23.67 16.98
N GLU A 437 15.68 24.34 18.03
CA GLU A 437 16.80 25.28 17.88
C GLU A 437 18.03 24.62 17.25
N ALA A 438 18.27 23.34 17.54
CA ALA A 438 19.35 22.57 16.93
C ALA A 438 19.17 22.45 15.41
N ALA A 439 17.96 22.11 14.95
CA ALA A 439 17.65 22.04 13.52
C ALA A 439 17.85 23.40 12.83
N LEU A 440 17.37 24.49 13.45
CA LEU A 440 17.55 25.84 12.92
C LEU A 440 19.03 26.25 12.86
N ARG A 441 19.82 25.94 13.90
CA ARG A 441 21.26 26.27 13.95
C ARG A 441 22.08 25.51 12.91
N GLU A 442 21.72 24.26 12.62
CA GLU A 442 22.45 23.39 11.70
C GLU A 442 22.09 23.60 10.22
N GLY A 443 21.04 24.37 9.95
CA GLY A 443 20.55 24.64 8.61
C GLY A 443 19.25 23.90 8.34
N TRP A 444 18.20 24.67 8.02
CA TRP A 444 16.84 24.17 7.90
C TRP A 444 16.08 24.85 6.76
N ALA A 445 15.14 24.13 6.15
CA ALA A 445 14.30 24.65 5.09
C ALA A 445 12.87 24.10 5.14
N THR A 446 11.94 24.85 4.55
CA THR A 446 10.57 24.39 4.27
C THR A 446 9.99 25.02 3.01
N MET A 447 8.89 24.45 2.52
CA MET A 447 8.12 24.89 1.36
C MET A 447 6.62 24.67 1.60
N CYS A 448 5.79 25.60 1.12
CA CYS A 448 4.32 25.52 1.17
C CYS A 448 3.70 25.76 -0.20
N LEU A 449 2.66 24.98 -0.53
CA LEU A 449 1.80 25.24 -1.69
C LEU A 449 0.87 26.44 -1.41
N PRO A 450 0.36 27.10 -2.46
CA PRO A 450 -0.43 28.33 -2.30
C PRO A 450 -1.80 28.09 -1.65
N ASP A 451 -2.33 26.88 -1.75
CA ASP A 451 -3.61 26.44 -1.17
C ASP A 451 -3.48 25.85 0.24
N GLU A 452 -2.26 25.80 0.81
CA GLU A 452 -1.99 25.25 2.14
C GLU A 452 -1.92 26.36 3.21
N GLU A 453 -3.07 26.96 3.55
CA GLU A 453 -3.17 28.09 4.49
C GLU A 453 -2.45 27.84 5.83
N THR A 454 -2.64 26.67 6.43
CA THR A 454 -1.98 26.29 7.69
C THR A 454 -0.46 26.27 7.55
N CYS A 455 0.06 25.75 6.44
CA CYS A 455 1.48 25.74 6.15
C CYS A 455 2.02 27.18 6.02
N LEU A 456 1.32 28.03 5.27
CA LEU A 456 1.70 29.43 5.06
C LEU A 456 1.72 30.23 6.37
N LEU A 457 0.74 30.03 7.25
CA LEU A 457 0.72 30.66 8.58
C LEU A 457 1.88 30.18 9.46
N TRP A 458 2.13 28.87 9.48
CA TRP A 458 3.23 28.27 10.24
C TRP A 458 4.60 28.74 9.72
N LEU A 459 4.80 28.81 8.40
CA LEU A 459 6.01 29.34 7.76
C LEU A 459 6.28 30.79 8.21
N LYS A 460 5.25 31.64 8.23
CA LYS A 460 5.37 33.03 8.69
C LYS A 460 5.76 33.12 10.18
N GLN A 461 5.26 32.22 11.03
CA GLN A 461 5.62 32.17 12.44
C GLN A 461 7.10 31.81 12.63
N ILE A 462 7.63 30.87 11.86
CA ILE A 462 9.06 30.52 11.90
C ILE A 462 9.91 31.67 11.38
N ALA A 463 9.51 32.28 10.26
CA ALA A 463 10.23 33.43 9.71
C ALA A 463 10.37 34.59 10.71
N ALA A 464 9.37 34.79 11.57
CA ALA A 464 9.39 35.83 12.60
C ALA A 464 10.28 35.50 13.81
N THR A 465 10.64 34.23 14.01
CA THR A 465 11.33 33.75 15.22
C THR A 465 12.73 33.20 14.96
N ALA A 466 13.04 32.74 13.75
CA ALA A 466 14.32 32.17 13.37
C ALA A 466 15.31 33.27 12.90
N PRO A 467 16.44 33.48 13.60
CA PRO A 467 17.47 34.42 13.15
C PRO A 467 18.04 34.02 11.79
N GLY A 468 18.24 34.98 10.89
CA GLY A 468 18.80 34.72 9.55
C GLY A 468 17.82 34.05 8.57
N ALA A 469 16.54 33.92 8.93
CA ALA A 469 15.49 33.43 8.05
C ALA A 469 15.37 34.27 6.76
N VAL A 470 15.42 33.58 5.62
CA VAL A 470 15.20 34.15 4.28
C VAL A 470 13.93 33.56 3.70
N THR A 471 12.88 34.37 3.61
CA THR A 471 11.63 34.01 2.93
C THR A 471 11.66 34.48 1.47
N PHE A 472 11.08 33.69 0.59
CA PHE A 472 10.87 34.09 -0.81
C PHE A 472 9.76 33.28 -1.46
N ASP A 473 9.15 33.90 -2.45
CA ASP A 473 8.21 33.25 -3.35
C ASP A 473 8.86 33.02 -4.71
N PHE A 474 8.46 31.95 -5.37
CA PHE A 474 8.87 31.66 -6.75
C PHE A 474 7.75 30.91 -7.48
N VAL A 475 7.82 30.91 -8.81
CA VAL A 475 6.85 30.21 -9.64
C VAL A 475 7.51 28.98 -10.23
N VAL A 476 6.91 27.81 -9.99
CA VAL A 476 7.29 26.56 -10.65
C VAL A 476 6.31 26.30 -11.77
N GLN A 477 6.84 26.11 -12.97
CA GLN A 477 6.05 25.68 -14.12
C GLN A 477 6.55 24.33 -14.62
N PRO A 478 5.73 23.26 -14.51
CA PRO A 478 6.03 21.98 -15.13
C PRO A 478 6.20 22.11 -16.64
N LYS A 479 7.01 21.22 -17.23
CA LYS A 479 7.23 21.17 -18.69
C LYS A 479 7.25 19.72 -19.14
N LEU A 480 6.36 19.36 -20.07
CA LEU A 480 6.29 18.04 -20.68
C LEU A 480 6.54 18.15 -22.19
N TRP A 481 7.59 17.49 -22.70
CA TRP A 481 7.97 17.51 -24.13
C TRP A 481 7.99 18.90 -24.78
N GLY A 482 8.54 19.89 -24.08
CA GLY A 482 8.57 21.27 -24.59
C GLY A 482 7.36 22.12 -24.19
N MET A 483 6.23 21.50 -23.85
CA MET A 483 4.97 22.20 -23.54
C MET A 483 4.91 22.63 -22.08
N ALA A 484 4.58 23.90 -21.86
CA ALA A 484 4.38 24.45 -20.54
C ALA A 484 3.12 23.88 -19.88
N GLY A 485 3.22 23.47 -18.62
CA GLY A 485 2.11 23.08 -17.78
C GLY A 485 1.52 24.25 -16.99
N VAL A 486 0.63 23.93 -16.06
CA VAL A 486 0.03 24.94 -15.16
C VAL A 486 1.07 25.39 -14.12
N PRO A 487 1.35 26.70 -13.99
CA PRO A 487 2.28 27.21 -13.00
C PRO A 487 1.65 27.24 -11.60
N ALA A 488 2.48 27.08 -10.56
CA ALA A 488 2.11 27.31 -9.17
C ALA A 488 3.13 28.24 -8.49
N ARG A 489 2.65 29.17 -7.67
CA ARG A 489 3.49 29.99 -6.80
C ARG A 489 3.76 29.21 -5.50
N ILE A 490 5.02 29.02 -5.16
CA ILE A 490 5.46 28.32 -3.96
C ILE A 490 6.14 29.34 -3.05
N ALA A 491 5.78 29.29 -1.77
CA ALA A 491 6.45 30.03 -0.71
C ALA A 491 7.50 29.12 -0.07
N ALA A 492 8.71 29.62 0.11
CA ALA A 492 9.78 28.91 0.79
C ALA A 492 10.44 29.78 1.85
N LEU A 493 11.07 29.09 2.79
CA LEU A 493 11.81 29.68 3.89
C LEU A 493 13.09 28.87 4.09
N LEU A 494 14.22 29.57 4.11
CA LEU A 494 15.54 29.00 4.38
C LEU A 494 16.11 29.63 5.64
N VAL A 495 16.68 28.81 6.50
CA VAL A 495 17.44 29.22 7.67
C VAL A 495 18.85 28.65 7.49
N PRO A 496 19.82 29.45 7.02
CA PRO A 496 21.19 28.98 6.84
C PRO A 496 21.83 28.64 8.19
N PRO A 497 22.83 27.75 8.23
CA PRO A 497 23.50 27.43 9.48
C PRO A 497 24.17 28.66 10.09
N ASN A 498 24.05 28.83 11.40
CA ASN A 498 24.74 29.90 12.11
C ASN A 498 26.24 29.59 12.15
N THR A 499 27.06 30.33 11.40
CA THR A 499 28.52 30.19 11.38
C THR A 499 29.23 30.82 12.58
N ALA A 500 28.50 31.16 13.66
CA ALA A 500 29.12 31.64 14.88
C ALA A 500 29.90 30.50 15.54
N ARG A 501 31.21 30.53 15.37
CA ARG A 501 32.18 29.73 16.14
C ARG A 501 32.19 30.17 17.60
#